data_AF-A0A098LG78-F1
#
_entry.id   AF-A0A098LG78-F1
#
_cell.length_a   1.000
_cell.length_b   1.000
_cell.length_c   1.000
_cell.angle_alpha   90.00
_cell.angle_beta   90.00
_cell.angle_gamma   90.00
#
_symmetry.space_group_name_H-M   'P 1'
#
loop_
_entity.id
_entity.type
_entity.pdbx_description
1 polymer ?
#
loop_
_entity_poly.entity_id
_entity_poly.type
_entity_poly.pdbx_seq_one_letter_code
_entity_poly.pdbx_strand_id
1 'polypeptide(L)'
;MIPYEITWGGRLKSDIEMYVFETISILINLLLFSILLIKGRYVKEYLSMKVVDIILWIFIILFGLNTIGNILAETIFEKFFTLLTLAFAMLLWIILNKDKNRAHN
;
A
#
# COMPACT_ATOMS: atom_id res chain seq x y z
N MET A 1 -20.09 -9.47 -0.87
CA MET A 1 -19.39 -8.96 -2.06
C MET A 1 -19.70 -7.48 -2.17
N ILE A 2 -18.69 -6.64 -2.40
CA ILE A 2 -18.85 -5.19 -2.57
C ILE A 2 -19.22 -4.96 -4.05
N PRO A 3 -20.25 -4.16 -4.38
CA PRO A 3 -20.59 -3.86 -5.77
C PRO A 3 -19.41 -3.20 -6.50
N TYR A 4 -19.11 -3.63 -7.73
CA TYR A 4 -18.00 -3.07 -8.51
C TYR A 4 -18.17 -1.57 -8.77
N GLU A 5 -19.42 -1.12 -8.84
CA GLU A 5 -19.86 0.27 -9.05
C GLU A 5 -19.34 1.24 -7.99
N ILE A 6 -19.01 0.73 -6.79
CA ILE A 6 -18.56 1.56 -5.66
C ILE A 6 -17.06 1.42 -5.35
N THR A 7 -16.30 0.88 -6.31
CA THR A 7 -14.85 0.70 -6.21
C THR A 7 -14.16 1.27 -7.44
N TRP A 8 -12.91 1.71 -7.29
CA TRP A 8 -12.08 2.25 -8.39
C TRP A 8 -12.68 3.48 -9.09
N GLY A 9 -13.31 4.36 -8.32
CA GLY A 9 -13.96 5.59 -8.78
C GLY A 9 -15.16 5.33 -9.70
N GLY A 10 -15.82 4.17 -9.55
CA GLY A 10 -16.94 3.77 -10.40
C GLY A 10 -16.57 3.50 -11.86
N ARG A 11 -15.28 3.26 -12.15
CA ARG A 11 -14.78 3.09 -13.53
C ARG A 11 -14.87 1.66 -14.05
N LEU A 12 -15.12 0.70 -13.17
CA LEU A 12 -15.24 -0.72 -13.52
C LEU A 12 -16.52 -0.96 -14.30
N LYS A 13 -16.42 -1.71 -15.41
CA LYS A 13 -17.54 -1.98 -16.32
C LYS A 13 -18.07 -3.40 -16.24
N SER A 14 -17.39 -4.29 -15.50
CA SER A 14 -17.77 -5.69 -15.37
C SER A 14 -17.21 -6.33 -14.10
N ASP A 15 -17.82 -7.42 -13.67
CA ASP A 15 -17.34 -8.24 -12.55
C ASP A 15 -15.94 -8.82 -12.83
N ILE A 16 -15.63 -9.16 -14.08
CA ILE A 16 -14.31 -9.69 -14.47
C ILE A 16 -13.23 -8.64 -14.21
N GLU A 17 -13.48 -7.39 -14.58
CA GLU A 17 -12.55 -6.30 -14.35
C GLU A 17 -12.31 -6.10 -12.84
N MET A 18 -13.38 -6.12 -12.03
CA MET A 18 -13.30 -6.06 -10.57
C MET A 18 -12.38 -7.14 -10.00
N TYR A 19 -12.55 -8.40 -10.40
CA TYR A 19 -11.73 -9.51 -9.89
C TYR A 19 -10.25 -9.38 -10.26
N VAL A 20 -9.93 -8.84 -11.43
CA VAL A 20 -8.54 -8.57 -11.84
C VAL A 20 -7.92 -7.52 -10.92
N PHE A 21 -8.62 -6.40 -10.70
CA PHE A 21 -8.14 -5.34 -9.81
C PHE A 21 -8.03 -5.79 -8.35
N GLU A 22 -8.96 -6.61 -7.88
CA GLU A 22 -8.90 -7.22 -6.55
C GLU A 22 -7.67 -8.13 -6.40
N THR A 23 -7.43 -9.00 -7.39
CA THR A 23 -6.27 -9.90 -7.39
C THR A 23 -4.96 -9.12 -7.38
N ILE A 24 -4.85 -8.07 -8.19
CA ILE A 24 -3.69 -7.17 -8.19
C ILE A 24 -3.52 -6.50 -6.82
N SER A 25 -4.59 -6.04 -6.21
CA SER A 25 -4.56 -5.40 -4.88
C SER A 25 -4.07 -6.36 -3.80
N ILE A 26 -4.53 -7.61 -3.82
CA ILE A 26 -4.08 -8.65 -2.88
C ILE A 26 -2.59 -8.93 -3.09
N LEU A 27 -2.13 -9.09 -4.34
CA LEU A 27 -0.73 -9.36 -4.65
C LEU A 27 0.19 -8.21 -4.21
N ILE A 28 -0.20 -6.96 -4.43
CA ILE A 28 0.55 -5.78 -3.99
C ILE A 28 0.67 -5.74 -2.46
N ASN A 29 -0.40 -6.06 -1.74
CA ASN A 29 -0.37 -6.11 -0.27
C ASN A 29 0.45 -7.28 0.27
N LEU A 30 0.40 -8.45 -0.37
CA LEU A 30 1.25 -9.60 -0.01
C LEU A 30 2.74 -9.30 -0.24
N LEU A 31 3.05 -8.58 -1.33
CA LEU A 31 4.40 -8.07 -1.58
C LEU A 31 4.83 -7.10 -0.47
N LEU A 32 4.00 -6.12 -0.12
CA LEU A 32 4.28 -5.20 0.98
C LEU A 32 4.58 -5.94 2.29
N PHE A 33 3.73 -6.91 2.65
CA PHE A 33 3.89 -7.70 3.86
C PHE A 33 5.24 -8.44 3.87
N SER A 34 5.60 -9.06 2.75
CA SER A 34 6.88 -9.77 2.60
C SER A 34 8.07 -8.83 2.76
N ILE A 35 8.02 -7.63 2.18
CA ILE A 35 9.07 -6.61 2.31
C ILE A 35 9.19 -6.11 3.77
N LEU A 36 8.06 -5.93 4.47
CA LEU A 36 8.06 -5.56 5.88
C LEU A 36 8.65 -6.65 6.79
N LEU A 37 8.42 -7.94 6.48
CA LEU A 37 9.05 -9.04 7.21
C LEU A 37 10.57 -9.01 7.09
N ILE A 38 11.09 -8.68 5.91
CA ILE A 38 12.53 -8.52 5.69
C ILE A 38 13.04 -7.28 6.43
N LYS A 39 12.35 -6.13 6.32
CA LYS A 39 12.74 -4.89 7.03
C LYS A 39 12.80 -5.10 8.54
N GLY A 40 11.86 -5.87 9.09
CA GLY A 40 11.81 -6.24 10.50
C GLY A 40 12.81 -7.34 10.91
N ARG A 41 13.57 -7.90 9.97
CA ARG A 41 14.48 -9.05 10.17
C ARG A 41 13.80 -10.29 10.75
N TYR A 42 12.52 -10.49 10.44
CA TYR A 42 11.75 -11.68 10.85
C TYR A 42 12.01 -12.89 9.94
N VAL A 43 12.54 -12.67 8.74
CA VAL A 43 12.91 -13.70 7.78
C VAL A 43 14.35 -13.51 7.33
N LYS A 44 14.97 -14.56 6.79
CA LYS A 44 16.35 -14.48 6.27
C LYS A 44 16.44 -13.43 5.17
N GLU A 45 17.40 -12.53 5.31
CA GLU A 45 17.64 -11.45 4.35
C GLU A 45 18.13 -12.04 3.02
N TYR A 46 17.29 -11.95 1.98
CA TYR A 46 17.66 -12.25 0.60
C TYR A 46 17.77 -10.99 -0.27
N LEU A 47 17.35 -9.83 0.27
CA LEU A 47 17.49 -8.50 -0.32
C LEU A 47 18.34 -7.62 0.58
N SER A 48 19.12 -6.71 -0.01
CA SER A 48 19.83 -5.70 0.75
C SER A 48 18.86 -4.71 1.39
N MET A 49 19.17 -4.21 2.59
CA MET A 49 18.33 -3.24 3.30
C MET A 49 18.10 -1.95 2.51
N LYS A 50 19.05 -1.54 1.67
CA LYS A 50 18.89 -0.39 0.76
C LYS A 50 17.77 -0.64 -0.27
N VAL A 51 17.71 -1.85 -0.83
CA VAL A 51 16.65 -2.22 -1.80
C VAL A 51 15.30 -2.29 -1.12
N VAL A 52 15.24 -2.87 0.09
CA VAL A 52 14.03 -2.91 0.92
C VAL A 52 13.51 -1.48 1.15
N ASP A 53 14.39 -0.54 1.49
CA ASP A 53 13.99 0.85 1.73
C ASP A 53 13.45 1.55 0.50
N ILE A 54 14.08 1.35 -0.66
CA ILE A 54 13.59 1.88 -1.94
C ILE A 54 12.18 1.34 -2.23
N ILE A 55 11.95 0.04 -2.01
CA ILE A 55 10.63 -0.57 -2.24
C ILE A 55 9.58 0.03 -1.28
N LEU A 56 9.91 0.19 0.01
CA LEU A 56 9.00 0.81 0.97
C LEU A 56 8.69 2.28 0.62
N TRP A 57 9.65 3.03 0.08
CA TRP A 57 9.41 4.37 -0.45
C TRP A 57 8.42 4.37 -1.62
N ILE A 58 8.54 3.40 -2.54
CA ILE A 58 7.57 3.24 -3.64
C ILE A 58 6.17 2.99 -3.06
N PHE A 59 6.05 2.15 -2.02
CA PHE A 59 4.77 1.93 -1.34
C PHE A 59 4.20 3.19 -0.68
N ILE A 60 5.04 4.07 -0.10
CA ILE A 60 4.58 5.37 0.41
C ILE A 60 3.95 6.20 -0.72
N ILE A 61 4.63 6.29 -1.88
CA ILE A 61 4.09 7.02 -3.04
C ILE A 61 2.79 6.39 -3.51
N LEU A 62 2.73 5.06 -3.62
CA LEU A 62 1.55 4.32 -4.04
C LEU A 62 0.36 4.57 -3.09
N PHE A 63 0.56 4.52 -1.78
CA PHE A 63 -0.50 4.80 -0.82
C PHE A 63 -0.86 6.29 -0.75
N GLY A 64 0.09 7.19 -0.98
CA GLY A 64 -0.16 8.63 -1.14
C GLY A 64 -1.07 8.92 -2.34
N LEU A 65 -0.76 8.33 -3.50
CA LEU A 65 -1.59 8.42 -4.70
C LEU A 65 -2.98 7.81 -4.48
N ASN A 66 -3.07 6.65 -3.81
CA ASN A 66 -4.36 6.06 -3.44
C ASN A 66 -5.16 6.97 -2.49
N THR A 67 -4.50 7.64 -1.55
CA THR A 67 -5.15 8.59 -0.64
C THR A 67 -5.75 9.75 -1.43
N ILE A 68 -5.02 10.31 -2.39
CA ILE A 68 -5.52 11.36 -3.28
C ILE A 68 -6.71 10.85 -4.11
N GLY A 69 -6.59 9.66 -4.72
CA GLY A 69 -7.67 9.05 -5.50
C GLY A 69 -8.95 8.83 -4.67
N ASN A 70 -8.79 8.30 -3.45
CA ASN A 70 -9.89 8.02 -2.53
C ASN A 70 -10.58 9.29 -1.99
N ILE A 71 -9.85 10.40 -1.84
CA ILE A 71 -10.44 11.71 -1.49
C ILE A 71 -11.32 12.23 -2.63
N LEU A 72 -10.88 12.04 -3.87
CA LEU A 72 -11.58 12.48 -5.08
C LEU A 72 -12.73 11.54 -5.49
N ALA A 73 -12.82 10.36 -4.87
CA ALA A 73 -13.86 9.39 -5.18
C ALA A 73 -15.25 9.88 -4.73
N GLU A 74 -16.28 9.46 -5.47
CA GLU A 74 -17.66 9.88 -5.19
C GLU A 74 -18.27 9.09 -4.03
N THR A 75 -17.81 7.85 -3.80
CA THR A 75 -18.44 6.92 -2.86
C THR A 75 -17.93 7.07 -1.42
N ILE A 76 -18.82 6.86 -0.45
CA ILE A 76 -18.48 6.88 0.98
C ILE A 76 -17.49 5.76 1.33
N PHE A 77 -17.61 4.61 0.65
CA PHE A 77 -16.73 3.46 0.84
C PHE A 77 -15.26 3.82 0.51
N GLU A 78 -15.02 4.45 -0.63
CA GLU A 78 -13.68 4.86 -1.05
C GLU A 78 -13.14 5.98 -0.17
N LYS A 79 -13.98 6.95 0.23
CA LYS A 79 -13.58 7.99 1.18
C LYS A 79 -13.12 7.43 2.51
N PHE A 80 -13.78 6.40 3.05
CA PHE A 80 -13.30 5.70 4.25
C PHE A 80 -11.92 5.07 4.04
N PHE A 81 -11.68 4.52 2.84
CA PHE A 81 -10.41 3.92 2.45
C PHE A 81 -9.23 4.92 2.44
N THR A 82 -9.52 6.23 2.30
CA THR A 82 -8.53 7.31 2.49
C THR A 82 -7.80 7.22 3.82
N LEU A 83 -8.53 7.00 4.92
CA LEU A 83 -7.94 6.95 6.26
C LEU A 83 -6.97 5.77 6.37
N LEU A 84 -7.33 4.64 5.77
CA LEU A 84 -6.52 3.43 5.76
C LEU A 84 -5.23 3.64 4.95
N THR A 85 -5.32 4.17 3.73
CA THR A 85 -4.15 4.39 2.87
C THR A 85 -3.23 5.46 3.43
N LEU A 86 -3.79 6.52 4.04
CA LEU A 86 -3.01 7.54 4.73
C LEU A 86 -2.27 6.94 5.94
N ALA A 87 -2.95 6.11 6.74
CA ALA A 87 -2.32 5.42 7.87
C ALA A 87 -1.14 4.54 7.41
N PHE A 88 -1.29 3.77 6.32
CA PHE A 88 -0.18 3.01 5.77
C PHE A 88 0.98 3.89 5.30
N ALA A 89 0.72 4.97 4.57
CA ALA A 89 1.77 5.90 4.14
C ALA A 89 2.55 6.46 5.35
N MET A 90 1.84 6.88 6.41
CA MET A 90 2.46 7.39 7.63
C MET A 90 3.27 6.33 8.39
N LEU A 91 2.74 5.12 8.54
CA LEU A 91 3.44 4.03 9.22
C LEU A 91 4.72 3.63 8.48
N LEU A 92 4.69 3.54 7.16
CA LEU A 92 5.86 3.26 6.34
C LEU A 92 6.91 4.37 6.46
N TRP A 93 6.49 5.64 6.47
CA TRP A 93 7.37 6.78 6.70
C TRP A 93 8.06 6.70 8.06
N ILE A 94 7.32 6.33 9.12
CA ILE A 94 7.88 6.14 10.47
C ILE A 94 8.90 4.99 10.48
N ILE A 95 8.58 3.86 9.86
CA ILE A 95 9.48 2.68 9.79
C ILE A 95 10.80 3.04 9.11
N LEU A 96 10.76 3.74 7.98
CA LEU A 96 11.95 4.16 7.24
C LEU A 96 12.82 5.14 8.02
N ASN A 97 12.22 6.12 8.69
CA ASN A 97 12.97 7.10 9.48
C ASN A 97 13.55 6.52 10.78
N LYS A 98 12.87 5.56 11.40
CA LYS A 98 13.37 4.89 12.61
C LYS A 98 14.65 4.09 12.31
N ASP A 99 14.74 3.47 11.13
CA ASP A 99 15.92 2.71 10.75
C ASP A 99 17.12 3.60 10.41
N LYS A 100 16.87 4.73 9.72
CA LYS A 100 17.92 5.73 9.43
C LYS A 100 18.60 6.24 10.71
N ASN A 101 17.83 6.44 11.78
CA ASN A 101 18.36 6.89 13.07
C ASN A 101 19.14 5.79 13.83
N ARG A 102 18.91 4.51 13.53
CA ARG A 102 19.69 3.40 14.11
C ARG A 102 21.02 3.17 13.40
N ALA A 103 21.11 3.48 12.11
CA ALA A 103 22.36 3.37 11.34
C ALA A 103 23.38 4.49 11.65
N HIS A 104 22.96 5.56 12.34
CA HIS A 104 23.76 6.74 12.64
C HIS A 104 24.22 6.85 14.10
N ASN A 105 23.85 5.90 14.96
CA ASN A 105 24.31 5.74 16.34
C ASN A 105 25.20 4.50 16.46
#